data_AF-A0A644WZX9-F1
#
_entry.id   AF-A0A644WZX9-F1
#
_cell.length_a   1.000
_cell.length_b   1.000
_cell.length_c   1.000
_cell.angle_alpha   90.00
_cell.angle_beta   90.00
_cell.angle_gamma   90.00
#
_symmetry.space_group_name_H-M   'P 1'
#
loop_
_entity.id
_entity.type
_entity.pdbx_description
1 polymer ?
#
loop_
_entity_poly.entity_id
_entity_poly.type
_entity_poly.pdbx_seq_one_letter_code
_entity_poly.pdbx_strand_id
1 'polypeptide(L)' 'MGKQALVVSTASPFKFATAVLEGVGGTVVQDEFQNLARLSQIIEMPLPKGMAELRDMPVRFGKSYPKSDMQNLVAELM' A
#
# COMPACT_ATOMS: atom_id res chain seq x y z
N MET A 1 -36.12 8.84 -16.18
CA MET A 1 -34.69 9.05 -16.54
C MET A 1 -33.84 8.50 -15.41
N GLY A 2 -32.95 7.53 -15.68
CA GLY A 2 -32.13 6.89 -14.65
C GLY A 2 -31.01 7.81 -14.13
N LYS A 3 -30.67 7.69 -12.85
CA LYS A 3 -29.54 8.43 -12.25
C LYS A 3 -28.22 7.82 -12.71
N GLN A 4 -27.24 8.67 -13.03
CA GLN A 4 -25.87 8.26 -13.36
C GLN A 4 -24.99 8.34 -12.12
N ALA A 5 -24.06 7.39 -11.98
CA ALA A 5 -23.07 7.37 -10.91
C ALA A 5 -21.66 7.26 -11.50
N LEU A 6 -20.72 8.04 -10.96
CA LEU A 6 -19.28 7.95 -11.24
C LEU A 6 -18.59 7.46 -9.97
N VAL A 7 -17.86 6.35 -10.08
CA VAL A 7 -17.02 5.83 -8.99
C VAL A 7 -15.56 6.05 -9.38
N VAL A 8 -14.84 6.81 -8.56
CA VAL A 8 -13.43 7.14 -8.79
C VAL A 8 -12.55 6.30 -7.87
N SER A 9 -11.59 5.57 -8.45
CA SER A 9 -10.61 4.81 -7.68
C SER A 9 -9.49 5.74 -7.20
N THR A 10 -9.49 6.06 -5.90
CA THR A 10 -8.50 6.96 -5.26
C THR A 10 -7.17 6.26 -4.94
N ALA A 11 -7.12 4.94 -5.13
CA ALA A 11 -6.00 4.11 -4.76
C ALA A 11 -5.93 2.86 -5.66
N SER A 12 -4.71 2.48 -6.04
CA SER A 12 -4.48 1.14 -6.60
C SER A 12 -4.83 0.06 -5.57
N PRO A 13 -5.45 -1.06 -5.98
CA PRO A 13 -5.71 -2.20 -5.10
C PRO A 13 -4.47 -2.74 -4.38
N PHE A 14 -3.30 -2.63 -5.02
CA PHE A 14 -2.02 -3.06 -4.44
C PHE A 14 -1.62 -2.28 -3.18
N LYS A 15 -2.16 -1.07 -2.93
CA LYS A 15 -1.91 -0.36 -1.65
C LYS A 15 -2.58 -1.02 -0.44
N PHE A 16 -3.55 -1.89 -0.66
CA PHE A 16 -4.33 -2.57 0.38
C PHE A 16 -4.43 -4.06 0.10
N ALA A 17 -3.31 -4.67 -0.28
CA ALA A 17 -3.29 -5.99 -0.90
C ALA A 17 -3.98 -7.07 -0.07
N THR A 18 -3.74 -7.12 1.25
CA THR A 18 -4.38 -8.07 2.17
C THR A 18 -5.91 -7.93 2.15
N ALA A 19 -6.43 -6.72 2.34
CA ALA A 19 -7.87 -6.48 2.40
C ALA A 19 -8.56 -6.73 1.06
N VAL A 20 -7.94 -6.34 -0.05
CA VAL A 20 -8.47 -6.62 -1.38
C VAL A 20 -8.44 -8.11 -1.67
N LEU A 21 -7.34 -8.80 -1.38
CA LEU A 21 -7.18 -10.24 -1.58
C LEU A 21 -8.27 -11.02 -0.85
N GLU A 22 -8.54 -10.69 0.42
CA GLU A 22 -9.66 -11.26 1.18
C GLU A 22 -11.02 -10.96 0.52
N GLY A 23 -11.25 -9.69 0.14
CA GLY A 23 -12.52 -9.26 -0.46
C GLY A 23 -12.84 -9.90 -1.81
N VAL A 24 -11.83 -10.35 -2.56
CA VAL A 24 -11.99 -11.08 -3.83
C VAL A 24 -11.96 -12.61 -3.65
N GLY A 25 -11.99 -13.10 -2.42
CA GLY A 25 -12.05 -14.54 -2.10
C GLY A 25 -10.70 -15.26 -2.08
N GLY A 26 -9.60 -14.52 -2.07
CA GLY A 26 -8.26 -15.06 -1.93
C GLY A 26 -7.90 -15.38 -0.48
N THR A 27 -6.95 -16.32 -0.29
CA THR A 27 -6.43 -16.66 1.03
C THR A 27 -5.29 -15.73 1.44
N VAL A 28 -5.47 -15.02 2.55
CA VAL A 28 -4.45 -14.12 3.13
C VAL A 28 -3.47 -14.87 4.02
N VAL A 29 -2.24 -14.37 4.11
CA VAL A 29 -1.22 -14.76 5.09
C VAL A 29 -0.73 -13.53 5.85
N GLN A 30 0.08 -13.73 6.89
CA GLN A 30 0.65 -12.63 7.66
C GLN A 30 1.66 -11.78 6.89
N ASP A 31 2.36 -12.36 5.91
CA ASP A 31 3.33 -11.63 5.08
C ASP A 31 2.60 -10.83 3.99
N GLU A 32 2.56 -9.51 4.16
CA GLU A 32 1.90 -8.59 3.21
C GLU A 32 2.52 -8.62 1.81
N PHE A 33 3.83 -8.90 1.68
CA PHE A 33 4.48 -9.03 0.37
C PHE A 33 4.06 -10.31 -0.35
N GLN A 34 3.77 -11.38 0.39
CA GLN A 34 3.15 -12.57 -0.21
C GLN A 34 1.73 -12.29 -0.66
N ASN A 35 0.96 -11.54 0.12
CA ASN A 35 -0.40 -11.14 -0.27
C ASN A 35 -0.39 -10.26 -1.54
N LEU A 36 0.61 -9.37 -1.71
CA LEU A 36 0.81 -8.61 -2.95
C LEU A 36 0.98 -9.52 -4.17
N ALA A 37 1.84 -10.54 -4.07
CA ALA A 37 2.07 -11.49 -5.15
C ALA A 37 0.82 -12.32 -5.47
N ARG A 38 0.10 -12.80 -4.44
CA ARG A 38 -1.17 -13.53 -4.61
C ARG A 38 -2.25 -12.68 -5.25
N LEU A 39 -2.37 -11.41 -4.82
CA LEU A 39 -3.34 -10.49 -5.41
C LEU A 39 -3.04 -10.27 -6.89
N SER A 40 -1.77 -10.03 -7.25
CA SER A 40 -1.34 -9.87 -8.65
C SER A 40 -1.76 -11.05 -9.52
N GLN A 41 -1.65 -12.28 -9.00
CA GLN A 41 -2.10 -13.49 -9.70
C GLN A 41 -3.61 -13.54 -9.87
N ILE A 42 -4.39 -13.24 -8.81
CA ILE A 42 -5.86 -13.34 -8.84
C ILE A 42 -6.50 -12.27 -9.73
N ILE A 43 -5.99 -11.04 -9.73
CA ILE A 43 -6.56 -9.95 -10.53
C ILE A 43 -5.92 -9.84 -11.93
N GLU A 44 -4.96 -10.71 -12.24
CA GLU A 44 -4.24 -10.77 -13.52
C GLU A 44 -3.58 -9.43 -13.92
N MET A 45 -3.11 -8.67 -12.92
CA MET A 45 -2.40 -7.40 -13.15
C MET A 45 -0.96 -7.50 -12.64
N PRO A 46 0.03 -6.93 -13.36
CA PRO A 46 1.41 -6.94 -12.92
C PRO A 46 1.57 -6.15 -11.61
N LEU A 47 2.37 -6.69 -10.68
CA LEU A 47 2.75 -5.98 -9.47
C LEU A 47 3.54 -4.71 -9.83
N PRO A 48 3.13 -3.51 -9.37
CA PRO A 48 3.87 -2.29 -9.64
C PRO A 48 5.31 -2.37 -9.13
N LYS A 49 6.28 -1.97 -9.96
CA LYS A 49 7.72 -2.06 -9.66
C LYS A 49 8.09 -1.50 -8.27
N GLY A 50 7.59 -0.33 -7.93
CA GLY A 50 7.86 0.29 -6.63
C GLY A 50 7.38 -0.54 -5.44
N MET A 51 6.26 -1.28 -5.57
CA MET A 51 5.80 -2.19 -4.51
C MET A 51 6.63 -3.48 -4.45
N ALA A 52 7.06 -3.98 -5.60
CA ALA A 52 7.90 -5.17 -5.67
C ALA A 52 9.26 -4.97 -4.99
N GLU A 53 9.89 -3.81 -5.21
CA GLU A 53 11.21 -3.50 -4.69
C GLU A 53 11.20 -3.17 -3.18
N LEU A 54 10.07 -2.73 -2.61
CA LEU A 54 9.97 -2.36 -1.19
C LEU A 54 10.39 -3.48 -0.23
N ARG A 55 10.20 -4.75 -0.61
CA ARG A 55 10.58 -5.91 0.21
C ARG A 55 12.06 -5.92 0.56
N ASP A 56 12.89 -5.46 -0.36
CA ASP A 56 14.35 -5.52 -0.28
C ASP A 56 14.96 -4.17 0.15
N MET A 57 14.13 -3.14 0.35
CA MET A 57 14.60 -1.81 0.76
C MET A 57 14.82 -1.73 2.27
N PRO A 58 15.87 -1.01 2.72
CA PRO A 58 16.09 -0.79 4.15
C PRO A 58 15.01 0.14 4.73
N VAL A 59 14.55 -0.18 5.95
CA VAL A 59 13.68 0.72 6.72
C VAL A 59 14.50 1.95 7.13
N ARG A 60 14.07 3.14 6.69
CA ARG A 60 14.77 4.41 6.95
C ARG A 60 14.23 5.17 8.17
N PHE A 61 13.00 4.89 8.58
CA PHE A 61 12.30 5.64 9.61
C PHE A 61 12.04 4.75 10.84
N GLY A 62 12.91 4.86 11.85
CA GLY A 62 12.80 4.11 13.11
C GLY A 62 12.46 4.97 14.33
N LYS A 63 12.17 6.27 14.12
CA LYS A 63 11.89 7.23 15.19
C LYS A 63 10.47 7.78 15.06
N SER A 64 9.86 8.08 16.19
CA SER A 64 8.59 8.80 16.30
C SER A 64 8.83 10.10 17.04
N TYR A 65 8.19 11.18 16.57
CA TYR A 65 8.38 12.52 17.12
C TYR A 65 7.01 13.13 17.45
N PRO A 66 6.88 13.84 18.57
CA PRO A 66 5.66 14.58 18.86
C PRO A 66 5.51 15.75 17.88
N LYS A 67 4.27 16.22 17.69
CA LYS A 67 3.95 17.33 16.79
C LYS A 67 4.76 18.60 17.08
N SER A 68 5.06 18.86 18.36
CA SER A 68 5.86 20.00 18.79
C SER A 68 7.25 20.04 18.17
N ASP A 69 7.81 18.88 17.83
CA ASP A 69 9.21 18.74 17.46
C ASP A 69 9.39 18.64 15.94
N MET A 70 8.30 18.57 15.17
CA MET A 70 8.33 18.37 13.71
C MET A 70 9.08 19.48 12.98
N GLN A 71 8.90 20.75 13.37
CA GLN A 71 9.59 21.87 12.74
C GLN A 71 11.11 21.80 12.95
N ASN A 72 11.53 21.47 14.18
CA ASN A 72 12.95 21.32 14.52
C ASN A 72 13.58 20.17 13.75
N LEU A 73 12.89 19.03 13.66
CA LEU A 73 13.36 17.88 12.88
C LEU A 73 13.61 18.23 11.41
N VAL A 74 12.68 18.95 10.78
CA VAL A 74 12.84 19.35 9.38
C VAL A 74 14.00 20.33 9.23
N ALA A 75 14.17 21.27 10.16
CA ALA A 75 15.27 22.22 10.16
C ALA A 75 16.64 21.53 10.31
N GLU A 76 16.75 20.47 11.11
CA GLU A 76 17.98 19.68 11.29
C GLU A 76 18.36 18.80 10.08
N LEU A 77 17.40 18.52 9.18
CA LEU A 77 17.59 17.68 8.00
C LEU A 77 17.95 18.46 6.73
N MET A 78 17.91 19.80 6.78
CA MET A 78 18.26 20.72 5.68
C MET A 78 19.69 21.24 5.81
#